data_AF-A0A4Y8CEJ1-F1
#
_entry.id   AF-A0A4Y8CEJ1-F1
#
_cell.length_a   1.000
_cell.length_b   1.000
_cell.length_c   1.000
_cell.angle_alpha   90.00
_cell.angle_beta   90.00
_cell.angle_gamma   90.00
#
_symmetry.space_group_name_H-M   'P 1'
#
loop_
_entity.id
_entity.type
_entity.pdbx_description
1 polymer ?
#
loop_
_entity_poly.entity_id
_entity_poly.type
_entity_poly.pdbx_seq_one_letter_code
_entity_poly.pdbx_strand_id
1 'polypeptide(L)'
;DTELKTSPSIMISKYPKFKEQDKNIEKIFSLLIESIVGIRRAKSLIDLGNSKIEKAYIKFNDKKIKNEIKAYMNFIMMLAKCEQIEFSEEKLPKAICDVSENLEIFITLENVDLSGILTRLENQKNKLEKESFKLNSMLSNEKFIANAPKEVVEQNKEALENLKIQLEKISVELQNLRG
;
A
#
# COMPACT_ATOMS: atom_id res chain seq x y z
N ASP A 1 54.64 4.37 -17.60
CA ASP A 1 54.36 3.57 -16.39
C ASP A 1 54.67 4.27 -15.06
N THR A 2 54.23 5.51 -14.83
CA THR A 2 54.57 6.26 -13.60
C THR A 2 53.37 6.77 -12.79
N GLU A 3 52.14 6.71 -13.31
CA GLU A 3 50.96 7.31 -12.66
C GLU A 3 50.40 6.51 -11.46
N LEU A 4 50.66 5.19 -11.39
CA LEU A 4 50.21 4.33 -10.29
C LEU A 4 50.97 4.56 -8.98
N LYS A 5 52.23 5.02 -9.02
CA LYS A 5 53.04 5.25 -7.81
C LYS A 5 52.65 6.52 -7.05
N THR A 6 52.00 7.47 -7.71
CA THR A 6 51.61 8.77 -7.15
C THR A 6 50.12 8.86 -6.81
N SER A 7 49.33 7.82 -7.12
CA SER A 7 47.89 7.83 -6.86
C SER A 7 47.61 7.57 -5.36
N PRO A 8 46.77 8.37 -4.69
CA PRO A 8 46.44 8.17 -3.29
C PRO A 8 45.74 6.81 -3.09
N SER A 9 46.33 5.95 -2.26
CA SER A 9 45.78 4.63 -1.95
C SER A 9 44.85 4.69 -0.73
N ILE A 10 43.72 4.00 -0.81
CA ILE A 10 42.81 3.83 0.34
C ILE A 10 43.51 3.13 1.52
N MET A 11 44.53 2.30 1.25
CA MET A 11 45.29 1.57 2.29
C MET A 11 46.16 2.47 3.17
N ILE A 12 46.47 3.69 2.73
CA ILE A 12 47.26 4.68 3.49
C ILE A 12 46.44 5.92 3.88
N SER A 13 45.14 5.93 3.54
CA SER A 13 44.23 7.01 3.88
C SER A 13 43.84 6.96 5.36
N LYS A 14 43.64 8.13 5.98
CA LYS A 14 43.12 8.22 7.35
C LYS A 14 41.70 7.66 7.38
N TYR A 15 41.40 6.87 8.41
CA TYR A 15 40.04 6.39 8.64
C TYR A 15 39.07 7.58 8.81
N PRO A 16 37.88 7.55 8.19
CA PRO A 16 36.94 8.66 8.28
C PRO A 16 36.50 8.87 9.73
N LYS A 17 36.46 10.13 10.13
CA LYS A 17 35.93 10.53 11.45
C LYS A 17 34.61 11.22 11.24
N PHE A 18 33.67 10.93 12.13
CA PHE A 18 32.41 11.65 12.19
C PHE A 18 32.68 13.15 12.34
N LYS A 19 32.01 13.95 11.51
CA LYS A 19 32.21 15.40 11.45
C LYS A 19 30.98 16.13 12.00
N GLU A 20 29.84 15.93 11.36
CA GLU A 20 28.58 16.58 11.73
C GLU A 20 27.38 15.75 11.29
N GLN A 21 26.24 16.04 11.89
CA GLN A 21 24.94 15.46 11.57
C GLN A 21 23.91 16.58 11.48
N ASP A 22 23.23 16.67 10.33
CA ASP A 22 22.14 17.61 10.13
C ASP A 22 20.80 16.91 10.36
N LYS A 23 20.25 17.08 11.57
CA LYS A 23 18.97 16.48 11.96
C LYS A 23 17.79 17.03 11.18
N ASN A 24 17.88 18.25 10.65
CA ASN A 24 16.79 18.83 9.86
C ASN A 24 16.71 18.13 8.50
N ILE A 25 17.86 17.93 7.84
CA ILE A 25 17.94 17.19 6.58
C ILE A 25 17.46 15.74 6.79
N GLU A 26 17.86 15.09 7.88
CA GLU A 26 17.40 13.72 8.20
C GLU A 26 15.88 13.65 8.34
N LYS A 27 15.26 14.62 9.03
CA LYS A 27 13.80 14.68 9.17
C LYS A 27 13.11 14.87 7.81
N ILE A 28 13.64 15.76 6.97
CA ILE A 28 13.12 15.97 5.61
C ILE A 28 13.22 14.67 4.80
N PHE A 29 14.39 14.02 4.82
CA PHE A 29 14.59 12.76 4.09
C PHE A 29 13.70 11.63 4.59
N SER A 30 13.46 11.54 5.90
CA SER A 30 12.51 10.57 6.46
C SER A 30 11.12 10.76 5.87
N LEU A 31 10.65 12.00 5.74
CA LEU A 31 9.35 12.30 5.13
C LEU A 31 9.32 12.07 3.62
N LEU A 32 10.43 12.29 2.92
CA LEU A 32 10.56 11.92 1.51
C LEU A 32 10.42 10.41 1.32
N ILE A 33 11.13 9.63 2.15
CA ILE A 33 11.07 8.17 2.11
C ILE A 33 9.64 7.71 2.44
N GLU A 34 9.03 8.25 3.50
CA GLU A 34 7.66 7.93 3.89
C GLU A 34 6.67 8.25 2.76
N SER A 35 6.83 9.39 2.09
CA SER A 35 6.01 9.77 0.92
C SER A 35 6.15 8.78 -0.23
N ILE A 36 7.39 8.39 -0.57
CA ILE A 36 7.68 7.43 -1.64
C ILE A 36 7.08 6.06 -1.32
N VAL A 37 7.29 5.57 -0.10
CA VAL A 37 6.80 4.27 0.36
C VAL A 37 5.29 4.26 0.35
N GLY A 38 4.64 5.30 0.88
CA GLY A 38 3.19 5.37 0.91
C GLY A 38 2.57 5.43 -0.50
N ILE A 39 3.20 6.13 -1.47
CA ILE A 39 2.69 6.13 -2.86
C ILE A 39 2.81 4.73 -3.45
N ARG A 40 3.94 4.05 -3.21
CA ARG A 40 4.13 2.67 -3.67
C ARG A 40 3.12 1.71 -3.03
N ARG A 41 2.82 1.85 -1.74
CA ARG A 41 1.77 1.08 -1.06
C ARG A 41 0.38 1.36 -1.64
N ALA A 42 0.03 2.63 -1.81
CA ALA A 42 -1.24 3.03 -2.43
C ALA A 42 -1.41 2.44 -3.84
N LYS A 43 -0.35 2.42 -4.65
CA LYS A 43 -0.36 1.73 -5.96
C LYS A 43 -0.52 0.22 -5.86
N SER A 44 0.09 -0.41 -4.87
CA SER A 44 -0.10 -1.85 -4.63
C SER A 44 -1.56 -2.17 -4.24
N LEU A 45 -2.25 -1.26 -3.55
CA LEU A 45 -3.68 -1.44 -3.24
C LEU A 45 -4.58 -1.47 -4.47
N ILE A 46 -4.13 -0.99 -5.63
CA ILE A 46 -4.84 -1.04 -6.93
C ILE A 46 -4.17 -1.96 -7.95
N ASP A 47 -3.30 -2.86 -7.51
CA ASP A 47 -2.53 -3.76 -8.39
C ASP A 47 -1.69 -3.02 -9.46
N LEU A 48 -1.40 -1.73 -9.25
CA LEU A 48 -0.50 -0.96 -10.11
C LEU A 48 0.97 -1.15 -9.73
N GLY A 49 1.30 -1.68 -8.56
CA GLY A 49 2.66 -2.04 -8.15
C GLY A 49 3.75 -1.04 -8.59
N ASN A 50 4.61 -1.47 -9.52
CA ASN A 50 5.72 -0.67 -10.05
C ASN A 50 5.39 0.09 -11.35
N SER A 51 4.13 0.14 -11.76
CA SER A 51 3.65 0.92 -12.90
C SER A 51 3.69 2.41 -12.60
N LYS A 52 3.72 3.19 -13.68
CA LYS A 52 3.68 4.66 -13.62
C LYS A 52 2.24 5.12 -13.40
N ILE A 53 2.06 6.15 -12.58
CA ILE A 53 0.77 6.83 -12.40
C ILE A 53 0.89 8.28 -12.82
N GLU A 54 -0.21 8.84 -13.32
CA GLU A 54 -0.26 10.25 -13.74
C GLU A 54 -0.16 11.17 -12.52
N LYS A 55 -1.04 10.99 -11.53
CA LYS A 55 -1.17 11.95 -10.42
C LYS A 55 -1.34 11.29 -9.06
N ALA A 56 -0.69 11.86 -8.06
CA ALA A 56 -0.87 11.53 -6.65
C ALA A 56 -0.96 12.81 -5.82
N TYR A 57 -1.60 12.72 -4.65
CA TYR A 57 -1.74 13.81 -3.72
C TYR A 57 -1.18 13.42 -2.36
N ILE A 58 -0.49 14.36 -1.70
CA ILE A 58 0.06 14.17 -0.37
C ILE A 58 -0.56 15.20 0.56
N LYS A 59 -1.03 14.74 1.72
CA LYS A 59 -1.46 15.58 2.82
C LYS A 59 -0.53 15.35 3.99
N PHE A 60 0.22 16.37 4.38
CA PHE A 60 1.07 16.32 5.57
C PHE A 60 0.29 16.72 6.82
N ASN A 61 0.59 16.08 7.94
CA ASN A 61 0.06 16.46 9.25
C ASN A 61 0.61 17.83 9.67
N ASP A 62 1.90 18.09 9.42
CA ASP A 62 2.52 19.39 9.64
C ASP A 62 2.62 20.21 8.33
N LYS A 63 1.80 21.26 8.24
CA LYS A 63 1.74 22.14 7.07
C LYS A 63 3.03 22.93 6.82
N LYS A 64 3.87 23.14 7.85
CA LYS A 64 5.11 23.93 7.72
C LYS A 64 6.13 23.23 6.81
N ILE A 65 6.11 21.90 6.81
CA ILE A 65 7.07 21.06 6.08
C ILE A 65 6.81 21.06 4.56
N LYS A 66 5.60 21.45 4.13
CA LYS A 66 5.22 21.51 2.71
C LYS A 66 6.21 22.31 1.85
N ASN A 67 6.71 23.43 2.37
CA ASN A 67 7.65 24.28 1.64
C ASN A 67 9.06 23.68 1.55
N GLU A 68 9.49 22.97 2.59
CA GLU A 68 10.81 22.31 2.63
C GLU A 68 10.86 21.14 1.66
N ILE A 69 9.79 20.34 1.59
CA ILE A 69 9.73 19.16 0.72
C ILE A 69 9.57 19.52 -0.77
N LYS A 70 9.00 20.69 -1.10
CA LYS A 70 8.82 21.13 -2.50
C LYS A 70 10.11 21.06 -3.32
N ALA A 71 11.26 21.43 -2.72
CA ALA A 71 12.55 21.40 -3.39
C ALA A 71 13.00 19.99 -3.81
N TYR A 72 12.42 18.95 -3.21
CA TYR A 72 12.80 17.55 -3.38
C TYR A 72 11.73 16.73 -4.11
N MET A 73 10.69 17.36 -4.65
CA MET A 73 9.56 16.67 -5.28
C MET A 73 9.97 15.76 -6.44
N ASN A 74 10.99 16.15 -7.20
CA ASN A 74 11.52 15.34 -8.29
C ASN A 74 12.00 13.95 -7.83
N PHE A 75 12.55 13.85 -6.61
CA PHE A 75 12.94 12.54 -6.05
C PHE A 75 11.73 11.67 -5.76
N ILE A 76 10.67 12.26 -5.20
CA ILE A 76 9.43 11.53 -4.90
C ILE A 76 8.81 11.05 -6.23
N MET A 77 8.64 11.95 -7.20
CA MET A 77 8.08 11.63 -8.52
C MET A 77 8.86 10.52 -9.22
N MET A 78 10.19 10.61 -9.24
CA MET A 78 11.06 9.62 -9.89
C MET A 78 10.99 8.26 -9.20
N LEU A 79 11.14 8.23 -7.87
CA LEU A 79 11.22 6.97 -7.11
C LEU A 79 9.84 6.32 -6.93
N ALA A 80 8.77 7.11 -6.82
CA ALA A 80 7.40 6.61 -6.75
C ALA A 80 6.82 6.30 -8.13
N LYS A 81 7.49 6.67 -9.24
CA LYS A 81 6.98 6.58 -10.61
C LYS A 81 5.63 7.29 -10.77
N CYS A 82 5.60 8.56 -10.41
CA CYS A 82 4.44 9.42 -10.52
C CYS A 82 4.78 10.65 -11.37
N GLU A 83 3.93 11.02 -12.32
CA GLU A 83 4.17 12.17 -13.22
C GLU A 83 3.94 13.51 -12.54
N GLN A 84 2.99 13.58 -11.62
CA GLN A 84 2.65 14.81 -10.92
C GLN A 84 2.23 14.53 -9.47
N ILE A 85 2.82 15.29 -8.55
CA ILE A 85 2.45 15.26 -7.14
C ILE A 85 1.90 16.62 -6.73
N GLU A 86 0.72 16.60 -6.13
CA GLU A 86 0.09 17.78 -5.55
C GLU A 86 -0.10 17.62 -4.05
N PHE A 87 -0.34 18.74 -3.38
CA PHE A 87 -0.66 18.73 -1.97
C PHE A 87 -2.14 18.96 -1.75
N SER A 88 -2.76 18.07 -0.98
CA SER A 88 -4.16 18.23 -0.55
C SER A 88 -4.22 18.51 0.95
N GLU A 89 -5.24 19.24 1.38
CA GLU A 89 -5.60 19.34 2.80
C GLU A 89 -6.83 18.49 3.15
N GLU A 90 -7.58 18.06 2.12
CA GLU A 90 -8.84 17.34 2.24
C GLU A 90 -8.75 15.94 1.63
N LYS A 91 -9.67 15.07 2.02
CA LYS A 91 -9.81 13.76 1.39
C LYS A 91 -10.44 13.95 0.01
N LEU A 92 -9.85 13.34 -0.99
CA LEU A 92 -10.36 13.39 -2.36
C LEU A 92 -11.50 12.37 -2.55
N PRO A 93 -12.57 12.71 -3.28
CA PRO A 93 -13.60 11.74 -3.64
C PRO A 93 -13.02 10.69 -4.59
N LYS A 94 -13.54 9.45 -4.52
CA LYS A 94 -13.13 8.32 -5.38
C LYS A 94 -11.61 8.15 -5.49
N ALA A 95 -10.93 8.20 -4.35
CA ALA A 95 -9.49 8.02 -4.25
C ALA A 95 -9.15 6.91 -3.26
N ILE A 96 -8.06 6.21 -3.53
CA ILE A 96 -7.44 5.32 -2.55
C ILE A 96 -6.58 6.14 -1.64
N CYS A 97 -6.68 5.85 -0.34
CA CYS A 97 -5.90 6.49 0.70
C CYS A 97 -4.92 5.49 1.32
N ASP A 98 -3.65 5.89 1.43
CA ASP A 98 -2.67 5.25 2.31
C ASP A 98 -2.33 6.22 3.43
N VAL A 99 -2.55 5.78 4.68
CA VAL A 99 -2.32 6.58 5.88
C VAL A 99 -1.00 6.14 6.52
N SER A 100 -0.09 7.08 6.70
CA SER A 100 1.18 6.90 7.40
C SER A 100 1.21 7.72 8.69
N GLU A 101 2.34 7.73 9.39
CA GLU A 101 2.46 8.40 10.68
C GLU A 101 2.39 9.93 10.52
N ASN A 102 3.04 10.47 9.49
CA ASN A 102 3.17 11.92 9.30
C ASN A 102 2.38 12.47 8.10
N LEU A 103 1.82 11.58 7.27
CA LEU A 103 1.17 11.95 6.01
C LEU A 103 0.09 10.97 5.57
N GLU A 104 -0.84 11.47 4.77
CA GLU A 104 -1.83 10.69 4.02
C GLU A 104 -1.57 10.88 2.53
N ILE A 105 -1.71 9.80 1.75
CA ILE A 105 -1.52 9.81 0.30
C ILE A 105 -2.80 9.42 -0.38
N PHE A 106 -3.14 10.13 -1.44
CA PHE A 106 -4.32 9.87 -2.24
C PHE A 106 -3.97 9.64 -3.70
N ILE A 107 -4.54 8.60 -4.30
CA ILE A 107 -4.50 8.36 -5.74
C ILE A 107 -5.94 8.31 -6.23
N THR A 108 -6.30 9.24 -7.10
CA THR A 108 -7.64 9.32 -7.70
C THR A 108 -7.84 8.17 -8.69
N LEU A 109 -9.02 7.56 -8.65
CA LEU A 109 -9.33 6.39 -9.48
C LEU A 109 -9.78 6.74 -10.91
N GLU A 110 -10.07 8.02 -11.19
CA GLU A 110 -10.66 8.47 -12.46
C GLU A 110 -9.82 8.15 -13.70
N ASN A 111 -8.49 8.15 -13.59
CA ASN A 111 -7.56 7.89 -14.70
C ASN A 111 -6.72 6.62 -14.50
N VAL A 112 -7.16 5.72 -13.62
CA VAL A 112 -6.44 4.49 -13.30
C VAL A 112 -7.14 3.29 -13.95
N ASP A 113 -6.37 2.42 -14.61
CA ASP A 113 -6.87 1.12 -15.03
C ASP A 113 -7.08 0.20 -13.81
N LEU A 114 -8.35 0.00 -13.43
CA LEU A 114 -8.76 -0.87 -12.33
C LEU A 114 -9.05 -2.30 -12.77
N SER A 115 -8.91 -2.64 -14.05
CA SER A 115 -9.27 -3.97 -14.57
C SER A 115 -8.56 -5.11 -13.83
N GLY A 116 -7.27 -4.92 -13.51
CA GLY A 116 -6.46 -5.89 -12.77
C GLY A 116 -7.02 -6.18 -11.38
N ILE A 117 -7.25 -5.13 -10.58
CA ILE A 117 -7.79 -5.28 -9.23
C ILE A 117 -9.21 -5.81 -9.21
N LEU A 118 -10.08 -5.33 -10.11
CA LEU A 118 -11.45 -5.83 -10.23
C LEU A 118 -11.45 -7.33 -10.53
N THR A 119 -10.63 -7.77 -11.48
CA THR A 119 -10.49 -9.20 -11.82
C THR A 119 -9.97 -10.02 -10.64
N ARG A 120 -8.98 -9.52 -9.90
CA ARG A 120 -8.44 -10.21 -8.71
C ARG A 120 -9.50 -10.36 -7.62
N LEU A 121 -10.20 -9.26 -7.30
CA LEU A 121 -11.24 -9.25 -6.26
C LEU A 121 -12.44 -10.11 -6.66
N GLU A 122 -12.86 -10.09 -7.93
CA GLU A 122 -13.91 -10.99 -8.44
C GLU A 122 -13.50 -12.47 -8.32
N ASN A 123 -12.27 -12.80 -8.69
CA ASN A 123 -11.75 -14.17 -8.55
C ASN A 123 -11.68 -14.61 -7.09
N GLN A 124 -11.29 -13.70 -6.19
CA GLN A 124 -11.26 -13.97 -4.74
C GLN A 124 -12.67 -14.18 -4.20
N LYS A 125 -13.62 -13.31 -4.58
CA LYS A 125 -15.05 -13.44 -4.25
C LYS A 125 -15.59 -14.79 -4.71
N ASN A 126 -15.39 -15.15 -5.97
CA ASN A 126 -15.86 -16.43 -6.55
C ASN A 126 -15.30 -17.66 -5.80
N LYS A 127 -14.04 -17.61 -5.33
CA LYS A 127 -13.45 -18.70 -4.54
C LYS A 127 -14.11 -18.83 -3.17
N LEU A 128 -14.25 -17.70 -2.46
CA LEU A 128 -14.86 -17.67 -1.13
C LEU A 128 -16.36 -18.00 -1.17
N GLU A 129 -17.09 -17.62 -2.22
CA GLU A 129 -18.49 -17.99 -2.42
C GLU A 129 -18.65 -19.50 -2.59
N LYS A 130 -17.76 -20.15 -3.37
CA LYS A 130 -17.77 -21.62 -3.52
C LYS A 130 -17.47 -22.33 -2.21
N GLU A 131 -16.56 -21.80 -1.40
CA GLU A 131 -16.23 -22.36 -0.09
C GLU A 131 -17.37 -22.19 0.91
N SER A 132 -17.94 -20.98 0.98
CA SER A 132 -19.12 -20.65 1.78
C SER A 132 -20.31 -21.54 1.40
N PHE A 133 -20.56 -21.76 0.12
CA PHE A 133 -21.62 -22.66 -0.36
C PHE A 133 -21.42 -24.11 0.11
N LYS A 134 -20.19 -24.63 0.07
CA LYS A 134 -19.88 -25.98 0.56
C LYS A 134 -20.11 -26.12 2.05
N LEU A 135 -19.59 -25.19 2.86
CA LEU A 135 -19.77 -25.17 4.30
C LEU A 135 -21.24 -25.02 4.70
N ASN A 136 -21.96 -24.12 4.02
CA ASN A 136 -23.38 -23.92 4.27
C ASN A 136 -24.21 -25.16 3.91
N SER A 137 -23.89 -25.84 2.80
CA SER A 137 -24.53 -27.10 2.41
C SER A 137 -24.25 -28.23 3.42
N MET A 138 -23.03 -28.29 3.94
CA MET A 138 -22.62 -29.27 4.96
C MET A 138 -23.33 -29.03 6.30
N LEU A 139 -23.41 -27.77 6.73
CA LEU A 139 -24.10 -27.36 7.96
C LEU A 139 -25.62 -27.39 7.85
N SER A 140 -26.19 -27.34 6.65
CA SER A 140 -27.63 -27.52 6.43
C SER A 140 -28.06 -28.99 6.40
N ASN A 141 -27.12 -29.92 6.31
CA ASN A 141 -27.41 -31.34 6.30
C ASN A 141 -27.64 -31.85 7.73
N GLU A 142 -28.90 -32.12 8.07
CA GLU A 142 -29.30 -32.64 9.39
C GLU A 142 -28.55 -33.91 9.79
N LYS A 143 -28.18 -34.78 8.83
CA LYS A 143 -27.38 -35.98 9.11
C LYS A 143 -25.95 -35.65 9.50
N PHE A 144 -25.39 -34.56 9.00
CA PHE A 144 -24.06 -34.10 9.40
C PHE A 144 -24.10 -33.50 10.80
N ILE A 145 -25.08 -32.65 11.09
CA ILE A 145 -25.27 -32.05 12.43
C ILE A 145 -25.49 -33.13 13.50
N ALA A 146 -26.28 -34.16 13.18
CA ALA A 146 -26.62 -35.23 14.12
C ALA A 146 -25.46 -36.20 14.40
N ASN A 147 -24.55 -36.41 13.43
CA ASN A 147 -23.49 -37.43 13.54
C ASN A 147 -22.09 -36.84 13.79
N ALA A 148 -21.87 -35.55 13.53
CA ALA A 148 -20.56 -34.93 13.72
C ALA A 148 -20.33 -34.52 15.19
N PRO A 149 -19.08 -34.57 15.69
CA PRO A 149 -18.73 -34.03 17.00
C PRO A 149 -19.10 -32.55 17.11
N LYS A 150 -19.62 -32.13 18.27
CA LYS A 150 -20.04 -30.72 18.51
C LYS A 150 -18.93 -29.72 18.20
N GLU A 151 -17.69 -30.04 18.55
CA GLU A 151 -16.52 -29.20 18.28
C GLU A 151 -16.31 -28.96 16.79
N VAL A 152 -16.49 -29.98 15.95
CA VAL A 152 -16.37 -29.88 14.48
C VAL A 152 -17.51 -29.05 13.90
N VAL A 153 -18.74 -29.22 14.41
CA VAL A 153 -19.89 -28.41 13.97
C VAL A 153 -19.67 -26.93 14.30
N GLU A 154 -19.18 -26.63 15.49
CA GLU A 154 -18.97 -25.25 15.94
C GLU A 154 -17.82 -24.57 15.17
N GLN A 155 -16.69 -25.27 14.97
CA GLN A 155 -15.59 -24.79 14.13
C GLN A 155 -16.04 -24.46 12.71
N ASN A 156 -16.90 -25.29 12.11
CA ASN A 156 -17.42 -25.04 10.76
C ASN A 156 -18.39 -23.84 10.72
N LYS A 157 -19.17 -23.60 11.79
CA LYS A 157 -20.03 -22.40 11.88
C LYS A 157 -19.19 -21.13 12.00
N GLU A 158 -18.19 -21.12 12.89
CA GLU A 158 -17.26 -19.99 13.02
C GLU A 158 -16.52 -19.73 11.70
N ALA A 159 -16.08 -20.78 11.01
CA ALA A 159 -15.46 -20.65 9.68
C ALA A 159 -16.42 -20.03 8.66
N LEU A 160 -17.69 -20.45 8.63
CA LEU A 160 -18.71 -19.89 7.75
C LEU A 160 -18.98 -18.42 8.05
N GLU A 161 -19.05 -18.03 9.33
CA GLU A 161 -19.25 -16.64 9.75
C GLU A 161 -18.06 -15.76 9.32
N ASN A 162 -16.83 -16.22 9.57
CA ASN A 162 -15.62 -15.55 9.11
C ASN A 162 -15.59 -15.38 7.58
N LEU A 163 -15.98 -16.40 6.82
CA LEU A 163 -16.08 -16.32 5.36
C LEU A 163 -17.13 -15.29 4.90
N LYS A 164 -18.28 -15.22 5.57
CA LYS A 164 -19.32 -14.22 5.27
C LYS A 164 -18.81 -12.80 5.50
N ILE A 165 -18.13 -12.57 6.62
CA ILE A 165 -17.52 -11.26 6.94
C ILE A 165 -16.48 -10.88 5.87
N GLN A 166 -15.66 -11.83 5.42
CA GLN A 166 -14.68 -11.58 4.35
C GLN A 166 -15.35 -11.27 3.00
N LEU A 167 -16.40 -12.02 2.64
CA LEU A 167 -17.17 -11.81 1.41
C LEU A 167 -17.86 -10.45 1.38
N GLU A 168 -18.38 -10.00 2.52
CA GLU A 168 -19.00 -8.69 2.67
C GLU A 168 -17.97 -7.59 2.46
N LYS A 169 -16.79 -7.69 3.10
CA LYS A 169 -15.68 -6.73 2.90
C LYS A 169 -15.28 -6.61 1.43
N ILE A 170 -15.06 -7.74 0.75
CA ILE A 170 -14.69 -7.75 -0.68
C ILE A 170 -15.80 -7.17 -1.55
N SER A 171 -17.07 -7.44 -1.22
CA SER A 171 -18.21 -6.91 -1.97
C SER A 171 -18.35 -5.40 -1.82
N VAL A 172 -18.16 -4.87 -0.62
CA VAL A 172 -18.12 -3.42 -0.37
C VAL A 172 -16.95 -2.77 -1.12
N GLU A 173 -15.78 -3.39 -1.10
CA GLU A 173 -14.60 -2.87 -1.81
C GLU A 173 -14.80 -2.87 -3.33
N LEU A 174 -15.34 -3.94 -3.90
CA LEU A 174 -15.73 -3.99 -5.31
C LEU A 174 -16.77 -2.92 -5.67
N GLN A 175 -17.73 -2.66 -4.79
CA GLN A 175 -18.73 -1.61 -5.00
C GLN A 175 -18.08 -0.22 -4.97
N ASN A 176 -17.15 0.03 -4.05
CA ASN A 176 -16.43 1.29 -3.97
C ASN A 176 -15.55 1.55 -5.20
N LEU A 177 -14.93 0.50 -5.75
CA LEU A 177 -14.08 0.59 -6.95
C LEU A 177 -14.87 0.73 -8.25
N ARG A 178 -16.09 0.17 -8.31
CA ARG A 178 -17.01 0.29 -9.47
C ARG A 178 -17.89 1.54 -9.43
N GLY A 179 -17.98 2.18 -8.26
CA GLY A 179 -18.87 3.31 -7.95
C GLY A 179 -18.50 4.62 -8.64
#